data_AF-A0A0L6VTX8-F1
#
_entry.id   AF-A0A0L6VTX8-F1
#
_cell.length_a   1.000
_cell.length_b   1.000
_cell.length_c   1.000
_cell.angle_alpha   90.00
_cell.angle_beta   90.00
_cell.angle_gamma   90.00
#
_symmetry.space_group_name_H-M   'P 1'
#
loop_
_entity.id
_entity.type
_entity.pdbx_description
1 polymer ?
#
loop_
_entity_poly.entity_id
_entity_poly.type
_entity_poly.pdbx_seq_one_letter_code
_entity_poly.pdbx_strand_id
1 'polypeptide(L)'
;MDKDILVDEAVHKSPARPLMVPPLTGLHALLMTILGDSSTRVNSAAVKVPARLFNVLLDMSLNTEKMMCCLEDMIGWVNASVDVKVTASTSPILA
;
A
#
# COMPACT_ATOMS: atom_id res chain seq x y z
N MET A 1 31.50 36.71 -25.26
CA MET A 1 30.65 35.58 -25.67
C MET A 1 30.17 34.93 -24.40
N ASP A 2 29.17 35.58 -23.81
CA ASP A 2 28.49 35.18 -22.60
C ASP A 2 27.67 33.93 -22.89
N LYS A 3 27.89 32.90 -22.09
CA LYS A 3 27.17 31.62 -22.19
C LYS A 3 26.13 31.63 -21.09
N ASP A 4 24.95 32.12 -21.43
CA ASP A 4 23.74 31.98 -20.61
C ASP A 4 23.40 30.49 -20.49
N ILE A 5 23.89 29.87 -19.42
CA ILE A 5 23.44 28.56 -18.98
C ILE A 5 22.08 28.79 -18.33
N LEU A 6 21.02 28.70 -19.12
CA LEU A 6 19.66 28.50 -18.64
C LEU A 6 19.63 27.12 -17.95
N VAL A 7 19.84 27.13 -16.63
CA VAL A 7 19.43 26.03 -15.77
C VAL A 7 17.91 26.06 -15.80
N ASP A 8 17.32 25.24 -16.67
CA ASP A 8 15.93 24.84 -16.61
C ASP A 8 15.75 24.08 -15.30
N GLU A 9 15.49 24.83 -14.24
CA GLU A 9 15.05 24.30 -12.95
C GLU A 9 13.60 23.85 -13.17
N ALA A 10 13.45 22.76 -13.93
CA ALA A 10 12.26 21.93 -13.93
C ALA A 10 12.13 21.37 -12.51
N VAL A 11 11.59 22.20 -11.63
CA VAL A 11 11.03 21.80 -10.35
C VAL A 11 10.02 20.72 -10.71
N HIS A 12 10.47 19.46 -10.62
CA HIS A 12 9.62 18.30 -10.58
C HIS A 12 8.76 18.46 -9.35
N LYS A 13 7.67 19.24 -9.50
CA LYS A 13 6.62 19.38 -8.51
C LYS A 13 6.03 17.99 -8.40
N SER A 14 6.54 17.25 -7.42
CA SER A 14 6.02 15.95 -7.04
C SER A 14 4.49 16.08 -7.02
N PRO A 15 3.77 15.22 -7.76
CA PRO A 15 2.31 15.27 -7.77
C PRO A 15 1.87 15.35 -6.31
N ALA A 16 1.10 16.40 -5.97
CA ALA A 16 0.64 16.59 -4.60
C ALA A 16 0.01 15.28 -4.16
N ARG A 17 0.65 14.61 -3.20
CA ARG A 17 0.16 13.34 -2.67
C ARG A 17 -1.30 13.60 -2.30
N PRO A 18 -2.26 12.83 -2.83
CA PRO A 18 -3.65 12.99 -2.44
C PRO A 18 -3.68 13.01 -0.92
N LEU A 19 -4.31 14.04 -0.35
CA LEU A 19 -4.55 14.07 1.08
C LEU A 19 -5.49 12.89 1.36
N MET A 20 -4.92 11.72 1.61
CA MET A 20 -5.66 10.55 2.02
C MET A 20 -6.19 10.89 3.40
N VAL A 21 -7.41 11.43 3.43
CA VAL A 21 -8.24 11.32 4.62
C VAL A 21 -8.39 9.82 4.80
N PRO A 22 -7.78 9.22 5.84
CA PRO A 22 -7.95 7.80 6.06
C PRO A 22 -9.47 7.57 6.15
N PRO A 23 -10.00 6.59 5.40
CA PRO A 23 -11.43 6.34 5.46
C PRO A 23 -11.76 6.09 6.93
N LEU A 24 -12.86 6.68 7.42
CA LEU A 24 -13.40 6.53 8.78
C LEU A 24 -13.85 5.08 8.99
N THR A 25 -12.90 4.17 8.90
CA THR A 25 -13.04 2.73 8.87
C THR A 25 -12.67 2.18 10.24
N GLY A 26 -13.18 0.98 10.53
CA GLY A 26 -13.25 0.42 11.89
C GLY A 26 -11.95 0.51 12.68
N LEU A 27 -10.78 0.27 12.06
CA LEU A 27 -9.50 0.35 12.74
C LEU A 27 -9.10 1.78 13.12
N HIS A 28 -9.27 2.75 12.22
CA HIS A 28 -8.98 4.15 12.49
C HIS A 28 -9.86 4.69 13.63
N ALA A 29 -11.16 4.37 13.60
CA ALA A 29 -12.09 4.71 14.67
C ALA A 29 -11.70 4.06 16.01
N LEU A 30 -11.36 2.76 16.01
CA LEU A 30 -10.94 2.03 17.19
C LEU A 30 -9.67 2.61 17.82
N LEU A 31 -8.67 2.95 16.99
CA LEU A 31 -7.44 3.58 17.46
C LEU A 31 -7.70 4.95 18.06
N MET A 32 -8.54 5.78 17.43
CA MET A 32 -8.91 7.10 17.95
C MET A 32 -9.66 7.01 19.28
N THR A 33 -10.54 6.01 19.44
CA THR A 33 -11.21 5.76 20.73
C THR A 33 -10.22 5.41 21.83
N ILE A 34 -9.28 4.50 21.55
CA ILE A 34 -8.28 4.06 22.55
C ILE A 34 -7.32 5.21 22.89
N LEU A 35 -6.88 6.01 21.91
CA LEU A 35 -5.94 7.11 22.11
C LEU A 35 -6.58 8.34 22.80
N GLY A 36 -7.89 8.52 22.59
CA GLY A 36 -8.70 9.56 23.20
C GLY A 36 -9.19 9.23 24.62
N ASP A 37 -9.23 7.95 24.99
CA ASP A 37 -9.63 7.52 26.33
C ASP A 37 -8.51 7.79 27.36
N SER A 38 -8.73 8.78 28.22
CA SER A 38 -7.80 9.16 29.28
C SER A 38 -7.61 8.06 30.33
N SER A 39 -8.55 7.12 30.47
CA SER A 39 -8.42 5.96 31.36
C SER A 39 -7.37 4.95 30.90
N THR A 40 -6.97 4.99 29.62
CA THR A 40 -5.92 4.12 29.08
C THR A 40 -4.53 4.71 29.28
N ARG A 41 -4.42 5.96 29.73
CA ARG A 41 -3.13 6.63 29.96
C ARG A 41 -2.54 6.22 31.31
N VAL A 42 -1.29 5.77 31.28
CA VAL A 42 -0.47 5.53 32.46
C VAL A 42 0.20 6.86 32.86
N ASN A 43 0.58 7.02 34.14
CA ASN A 43 1.19 8.23 34.71
C ASN A 43 2.40 8.80 33.92
N SER A 44 2.98 8.04 32.99
CA SER A 44 4.10 8.43 32.12
C SER A 44 3.68 8.88 30.70
N ALA A 45 2.42 9.26 30.49
CA ALA A 45 1.84 9.58 29.16
C ALA A 45 1.86 8.41 28.15
N ALA A 46 2.20 7.21 28.59
CA ALA A 46 2.09 5.99 27.80
C ALA A 46 0.62 5.53 27.73
N VAL A 47 0.21 4.99 26.58
CA VAL A 47 -1.14 4.44 26.38
C VAL A 47 -1.09 2.93 26.57
N LYS A 48 -1.94 2.42 27.45
CA LYS A 48 -2.13 0.98 27.65
C LYS A 48 -2.98 0.44 26.50
N VAL A 49 -2.33 -0.28 25.59
CA VAL A 49 -3.01 -0.92 24.46
C VAL A 49 -3.62 -2.25 24.92
N PRO A 50 -4.93 -2.49 24.70
CA PRO A 50 -5.55 -3.77 25.02
C PRO A 50 -4.91 -4.93 24.23
N ALA A 51 -4.60 -6.06 24.89
CA ALA A 51 -4.01 -7.23 24.23
C ALA A 51 -4.87 -7.76 23.06
N ARG A 52 -6.20 -7.62 23.16
CA ARG A 52 -7.12 -7.99 22.06
C ARG A 52 -6.93 -7.14 20.81
N LEU A 53 -6.52 -5.87 20.93
CA LEU A 53 -6.23 -5.02 19.79
C LEU A 53 -5.02 -5.56 19.01
N PHE A 54 -3.99 -6.01 19.71
CA PHE A 54 -2.82 -6.63 19.07
C PHE A 54 -3.21 -7.87 18.25
N ASN A 55 -4.08 -8.73 18.78
CA ASN A 55 -4.56 -9.90 18.04
C ASN A 55 -5.31 -9.49 16.76
N VAL A 56 -6.21 -8.51 16.86
CA VAL A 56 -6.96 -7.99 15.70
C VAL A 56 -6.01 -7.41 14.65
N LEU A 57 -4.97 -6.67 15.06
CA LEU A 57 -3.96 -6.14 14.15
C LEU A 57 -3.18 -7.25 13.46
N LEU A 58 -2.76 -8.29 14.20
CA LEU A 58 -2.06 -9.44 13.64
C LEU A 58 -2.93 -10.20 12.62
N ASP A 59 -4.20 -10.42 12.94
CA ASP A 59 -5.15 -11.07 12.03
C ASP A 59 -5.37 -10.24 10.75
N MET A 60 -5.49 -8.92 10.88
CA MET A 60 -5.59 -8.00 9.73
C MET A 60 -4.32 -8.03 8.87
N SER A 61 -3.14 -8.06 9.48
CA SER A 61 -1.85 -8.17 8.78
C SER A 61 -1.75 -9.49 8.02
N LEU A 62 -2.06 -10.61 8.66
CA LEU A 62 -2.04 -11.93 8.02
C LEU A 62 -3.04 -12.01 6.85
N ASN A 63 -4.23 -11.43 7.01
CA ASN A 63 -5.21 -11.39 5.93
C ASN A 63 -4.72 -10.54 4.74
N THR A 64 -4.04 -9.43 5.02
CA THR A 64 -3.48 -8.56 3.98
C THR A 64 -2.36 -9.26 3.21
N GLU A 65 -1.48 -9.98 3.90
CA GLU A 65 -0.43 -10.81 3.30
C GLU A 65 -1.03 -11.88 2.38
N LYS A 66 -2.02 -12.65 2.86
CA LYS A 66 -2.72 -13.64 2.03
C LYS A 66 -3.34 -13.05 0.77
N MET A 67 -3.96 -11.88 0.90
CA MET A 67 -4.54 -11.18 -0.24
C MET A 67 -3.48 -10.74 -1.24
N MET A 68 -2.32 -10.27 -0.75
CA MET A 68 -1.19 -9.89 -1.60
C MET A 68 -0.63 -11.10 -2.37
N CYS A 69 -0.40 -12.23 -1.68
CA CYS A 69 0.04 -13.46 -2.34
C CYS A 69 -0.95 -13.92 -3.41
N CYS A 70 -2.26 -13.88 -3.12
CA CYS A 70 -3.29 -14.22 -4.11
C CYS A 70 -3.25 -13.31 -5.34
N LEU A 71 -3.05 -12.00 -5.15
CA LEU A 71 -2.88 -11.05 -6.25
C LEU A 71 -1.62 -11.36 -7.08
N GLU A 72 -0.51 -11.68 -6.43
CA GLU A 72 0.73 -12.08 -7.10
C GLU A 72 0.55 -13.35 -7.93
N ASP A 73 -0.11 -14.37 -7.38
CA ASP A 73 -0.45 -15.61 -8.09
C ASP A 73 -1.33 -15.33 -9.31
N MET A 74 -2.34 -14.47 -9.16
CA MET A 74 -3.21 -14.07 -10.27
C MET A 74 -2.42 -13.34 -11.37
N ILE A 75 -1.51 -12.43 -11.00
CA ILE A 75 -0.64 -11.74 -11.97
C ILE A 75 0.25 -12.76 -12.69
N GLY A 76 0.83 -13.70 -11.96
CA GLY A 76 1.65 -14.78 -12.52
C GLY A 76 0.86 -15.64 -13.52
N TRP A 77 -0.36 -16.03 -13.17
CA TRP A 77 -1.24 -16.79 -14.05
C TRP A 77 -1.62 -16.00 -15.32
N VAL A 78 -1.98 -14.72 -15.19
CA VAL A 78 -2.28 -13.86 -16.33
C VAL A 78 -1.07 -13.76 -17.26
N ASN A 79 0.13 -13.52 -16.72
CA ASN A 79 1.35 -13.43 -17.52
C ASN A 79 1.63 -14.72 -18.28
N ALA A 80 1.52 -15.88 -17.62
CA ALA A 80 1.69 -17.17 -18.27
C ALA A 80 0.66 -17.41 -19.39
N SER A 81 -0.60 -17.03 -19.17
CA SER A 81 -1.64 -17.13 -20.21
C SER A 81 -1.36 -16.22 -21.41
N VAL A 82 -0.82 -15.02 -21.19
CA VAL A 82 -0.43 -14.11 -22.26
C VAL A 82 0.76 -14.67 -23.04
N ASP A 83 1.78 -15.18 -22.35
CA ASP A 83 2.97 -15.77 -22.99
C ASP A 83 2.62 -17.00 -23.85
N VAL A 84 1.73 -17.87 -23.37
CA VAL A 84 1.21 -19.01 -24.15
C VAL A 84 0.47 -18.53 -25.40
N LYS A 85 -0.32 -17.45 -25.30
CA LYS A 85 -1.05 -16.90 -26.43
C LYS A 85 -0.14 -16.22 -27.46
N VAL A 86 0.90 -15.52 -27.00
CA VAL A 86 1.91 -14.89 -27.86
C VAL A 86 2.70 -15.95 -28.62
N THR A 87 3.20 -16.98 -27.93
CA THR A 87 3.95 -18.09 -28.54
C THR A 87 3.11 -18.89 -29.56
N ALA A 88 1.84 -19.13 -29.26
CA ALA A 88 0.91 -19.77 -30.21
C ALA A 88 0.65 -18.89 -31.45
N SER A 89 0.56 -17.57 -31.31
CA SER A 89 0.33 -16.64 -32.42
C SER A 89 1.57 -16.41 -33.29
N THR A 90 2.79 -16.61 -32.77
CA THR A 90 4.03 -16.46 -33.55
C THR A 90 4.41 -17.75 -34.30
N SER A 91 3.77 -18.88 -33.97
CA SER A 91 4.10 -20.20 -34.54
C SER A 91 3.58 -20.51 -35.96
N PRO A 92 2.61 -19.82 -36.60
CA PRO A 92 2.20 -20.16 -37.97
C PRO A 92 2.89 -19.33 -39.08
N ILE A 93 3.90 -18.51 -38.79
CA ILE A 93 4.54 -17.63 -39.80
C ILE A 93 5.94 -18.13 -40.25
N LEU A 94 6.45 -19.23 -39.69
CA LEU A 94 7.77 -19.81 -40.02
C LEU A 94 7.70 -21.11 -40.85
N ALA A 95 6.65 -21.32 -41.65
CA ALA A 95 6.55 -22.44 -42.60
C ALA A 95 6.50 -21.94 -44.05
#